data_AF-A0A818BMW6-F1
#
_entry.id   AF-A0A818BMW6-F1
#
_cell.length_a   1.000
_cell.length_b   1.000
_cell.length_c   1.000
_cell.angle_alpha   90.00
_cell.angle_beta   90.00
_cell.angle_gamma   90.00
#
_symmetry.space_group_name_H-M   'P 1'
#
loop_
_entity.id
_entity.type
_entity.pdbx_description
1 polymer ?
#
loop_
_entity_poly.entity_id
_entity_poly.type
_entity_poly.pdbx_seq_one_letter_code
_entity_poly.pdbx_strand_id
1 'polypeptide(L)'
;IKNIYIHIFLHFLKRFLNNLRALKNKGQRTVYRLTLVKGYNTEEIEQYAKLVELGDPDFIEVKGVTYCGDSSASHLTMANVPWHEEVVTFVQLLCDRLPQYDLACEHEHSNCILLAHNKFRVDGKWHTWIDYERFHELVTRHKATSGVETFTSLDYMAVTPDWAVLGSNERGFDPSDTRWYRKATAKKNLSGC
;
A
#
# COMPACT_ATOMS: atom_id res chain seq x y z
N ILE A 1 -15.03 -15.12 0.64
CA ILE A 1 -13.62 -15.49 0.38
C ILE A 1 -13.44 -16.35 -0.89
N LYS A 2 -14.37 -17.27 -1.25
CA LYS A 2 -14.21 -18.16 -2.42
C LYS A 2 -14.09 -17.49 -3.80
N ASN A 3 -14.46 -16.22 -3.97
CA ASN A 3 -14.53 -15.56 -5.29
C ASN A 3 -13.34 -14.67 -5.66
N ILE A 4 -12.29 -14.60 -4.83
CA ILE A 4 -11.22 -13.60 -5.06
C ILE A 4 -10.16 -14.08 -6.07
N TYR A 5 -10.11 -15.38 -6.40
CA TYR A 5 -9.03 -15.92 -7.23
C TYR A 5 -9.38 -17.23 -7.96
N ILE A 6 -8.76 -17.43 -9.14
CA ILE A 6 -8.71 -18.70 -9.89
C ILE A 6 -7.40 -19.41 -9.50
N HIS A 7 -7.48 -20.64 -8.98
CA HIS A 7 -6.31 -21.38 -8.49
C HIS A 7 -6.11 -22.73 -9.17
N ILE A 8 -4.84 -23.03 -9.42
CA ILE A 8 -4.37 -24.27 -10.06
C ILE A 8 -4.22 -25.42 -9.04
N PHE A 9 -4.22 -25.12 -7.72
CA PHE A 9 -3.96 -26.11 -6.66
C PHE A 9 -5.11 -26.21 -5.65
N LEU A 10 -5.54 -27.45 -5.35
CA LEU A 10 -6.66 -27.79 -4.48
C LEU A 10 -6.58 -27.20 -3.06
N HIS A 11 -5.37 -27.05 -2.50
CA HIS A 11 -5.15 -26.54 -1.14
C HIS A 11 -4.66 -25.10 -1.07
N PHE A 12 -4.72 -24.34 -2.18
CA PHE A 12 -4.21 -22.98 -2.23
C PHE A 12 -4.77 -22.12 -1.10
N LEU A 13 -6.10 -22.08 -0.96
CA LEU A 13 -6.76 -21.15 -0.02
C LEU A 13 -6.35 -21.44 1.43
N LYS A 14 -6.24 -22.72 1.81
CA LYS A 14 -5.77 -23.12 3.13
C LYS A 14 -4.35 -22.61 3.40
N ARG A 15 -3.44 -22.80 2.44
CA ARG A 15 -2.04 -22.34 2.56
C ARG A 15 -1.95 -20.82 2.62
N PHE A 16 -2.72 -20.13 1.78
CA PHE A 16 -2.80 -18.67 1.77
C PHE A 16 -3.25 -18.12 3.13
N LEU A 17 -4.38 -18.61 3.66
CA LEU A 17 -4.88 -18.16 4.97
C LEU A 17 -3.88 -18.47 6.11
N ASN A 18 -3.17 -19.59 6.05
CA ASN A 18 -2.11 -19.91 7.01
C ASN A 18 -0.93 -18.95 6.90
N ASN A 19 -0.55 -18.52 5.70
CA ASN A 19 0.49 -17.52 5.51
C ASN A 19 0.08 -16.17 6.12
N LEU A 20 -1.18 -15.73 5.93
CA LEU A 20 -1.66 -14.49 6.55
C LEU A 20 -1.53 -14.55 8.08
N ARG A 21 -1.99 -15.64 8.70
CA ARG A 21 -1.84 -15.85 10.16
C ARG A 21 -0.38 -15.88 10.61
N ALA A 22 0.52 -16.43 9.80
CA ALA A 22 1.94 -16.47 10.13
C ALA A 22 2.62 -15.10 10.01
N LEU A 23 2.17 -14.26 9.06
CA LEU A 23 2.68 -12.88 8.89
C LEU A 23 2.36 -12.00 10.08
N LYS A 24 1.19 -12.17 10.70
CA LYS A 24 0.79 -11.46 11.93
C LYS A 24 1.84 -11.54 13.05
N ASN A 25 2.52 -12.68 13.16
CA ASN A 25 3.50 -12.94 14.23
C ASN A 25 4.93 -12.52 13.85
N LYS A 26 5.14 -11.86 12.71
CA LYS A 26 6.45 -11.35 12.31
C LYS A 26 6.72 -10.03 13.02
N GLY A 27 7.94 -9.89 13.56
CA GLY A 27 8.42 -8.60 14.05
C GLY A 27 8.86 -7.66 12.92
N GLN A 28 9.13 -8.18 11.72
CA GLN A 28 9.49 -7.36 10.57
C GLN A 28 8.28 -6.60 10.02
N ARG A 29 8.56 -5.51 9.31
CA ARG A 29 7.55 -4.73 8.60
C ARG A 29 6.76 -5.60 7.62
N THR A 30 5.43 -5.58 7.71
CA THR A 30 4.54 -6.36 6.83
C THR A 30 3.67 -5.46 5.96
N VAL A 31 3.51 -5.81 4.68
CA VAL A 31 2.69 -5.03 3.74
C VAL A 31 1.81 -5.97 2.95
N TYR A 32 0.51 -5.70 2.91
CA TYR A 32 -0.40 -6.33 1.96
C TYR A 32 -0.55 -5.40 0.76
N ARG A 33 -0.17 -5.89 -0.43
CA ARG A 33 -0.33 -5.14 -1.66
C ARG A 33 -1.51 -5.67 -2.45
N LEU A 34 -2.49 -4.80 -2.68
CA LEU A 34 -3.67 -5.07 -3.49
C LEU A 34 -3.60 -4.28 -4.79
N THR A 35 -3.60 -4.97 -5.92
CA THR A 35 -3.76 -4.33 -7.22
C THR A 35 -5.25 -4.21 -7.54
N LEU A 36 -5.74 -2.98 -7.68
CA LEU A 36 -7.14 -2.69 -7.99
C LEU A 36 -7.37 -2.64 -9.51
N VAL A 37 -8.36 -3.39 -9.97
CA VAL A 37 -8.75 -3.50 -11.38
C VAL A 37 -10.25 -3.23 -11.48
N LYS A 38 -10.61 -2.16 -12.20
CA LYS A 38 -12.01 -1.74 -12.35
C LYS A 38 -12.82 -2.81 -13.09
N GLY A 39 -13.96 -3.17 -12.50
CA GLY A 39 -14.86 -4.21 -13.02
C GLY A 39 -14.45 -5.65 -12.70
N TYR A 40 -13.40 -5.86 -11.89
CA TYR A 40 -12.95 -7.19 -11.51
C TYR A 40 -12.95 -7.41 -10.00
N ASN A 41 -12.36 -6.50 -9.23
CA ASN A 41 -12.14 -6.73 -7.79
C ASN A 41 -12.47 -5.52 -6.90
N THR A 42 -13.27 -4.58 -7.40
CA THR A 42 -13.65 -3.35 -6.70
C THR A 42 -14.83 -3.52 -5.73
N GLU A 43 -15.58 -4.64 -5.78
CA GLU A 43 -16.82 -4.83 -5.02
C GLU A 43 -16.66 -5.67 -3.75
N GLU A 44 -15.56 -6.40 -3.61
CA GLU A 44 -15.36 -7.41 -2.55
C GLU A 44 -14.76 -6.82 -1.24
N ILE A 45 -15.21 -5.62 -0.84
CA ILE A 45 -14.66 -4.86 0.30
C ILE A 45 -14.66 -5.68 1.60
N GLU A 46 -15.79 -6.30 1.94
CA GLU A 46 -15.97 -7.07 3.18
C GLU A 46 -15.03 -8.28 3.23
N GLN A 47 -14.71 -8.85 2.08
CA GLN A 47 -13.83 -9.99 1.96
C GLN A 47 -12.38 -9.57 2.13
N TYR A 48 -11.99 -8.40 1.59
CA TYR A 48 -10.66 -7.83 1.83
C TYR A 48 -10.46 -7.47 3.30
N ALA A 49 -11.44 -6.83 3.94
CA ALA A 49 -11.39 -6.50 5.36
C ALA A 49 -11.11 -7.76 6.22
N LYS A 50 -11.84 -8.86 5.97
CA LYS A 50 -11.62 -10.15 6.66
C LYS A 50 -10.22 -10.72 6.47
N LEU A 51 -9.60 -10.53 5.31
CA LEU A 51 -8.23 -10.98 5.05
C LEU A 51 -7.21 -10.11 5.80
N VAL A 52 -7.44 -8.80 5.84
CA VAL A 52 -6.62 -7.86 6.61
C VAL A 52 -6.73 -8.17 8.10
N GLU A 53 -7.93 -8.32 8.66
CA GLU A 53 -8.12 -8.66 10.07
C GLU A 53 -7.43 -9.98 10.47
N LEU A 54 -7.45 -10.97 9.58
CA LEU A 54 -6.78 -12.25 9.81
C LEU A 54 -5.26 -12.11 9.90
N GLY A 55 -4.71 -11.22 9.08
CA GLY A 55 -3.28 -11.07 8.86
C GLY A 55 -2.61 -9.96 9.66
N ASP A 56 -3.38 -8.96 10.03
CA ASP A 56 -3.01 -7.77 10.79
C ASP A 56 -1.69 -7.12 10.35
N PRO A 57 -1.53 -6.80 9.04
CA PRO A 57 -0.29 -6.24 8.52
C PRO A 57 0.00 -4.83 9.05
N ASP A 58 1.25 -4.38 8.97
CA ASP A 58 1.59 -2.99 9.31
C ASP A 58 0.98 -2.00 8.32
N PHE A 59 0.97 -2.36 7.04
CA PHE A 59 0.54 -1.51 5.94
C PHE A 59 -0.30 -2.25 4.91
N ILE A 60 -1.17 -1.51 4.24
CA ILE A 60 -1.94 -1.97 3.09
C ILE A 60 -1.72 -0.99 1.95
N GLU A 61 -1.01 -1.43 0.91
CA GLU A 61 -0.79 -0.64 -0.31
C GLU A 61 -1.86 -1.04 -1.33
N VAL A 62 -2.72 -0.09 -1.69
CA VAL A 62 -3.69 -0.26 -2.77
C VAL A 62 -3.20 0.50 -3.99
N LYS A 63 -2.94 -0.23 -5.08
CA LYS A 63 -2.41 0.31 -6.32
C LYS A 63 -3.36 0.04 -7.48
N GLY A 64 -3.78 1.09 -8.18
CA GLY A 64 -4.52 0.93 -9.43
C GLY A 64 -3.66 0.23 -10.49
N VAL A 65 -4.25 -0.72 -11.22
CA VAL A 65 -3.56 -1.41 -12.31
C VAL A 65 -3.10 -0.41 -13.37
N THR A 66 -1.89 -0.59 -13.88
CA THR A 66 -1.38 0.18 -15.02
C THR A 66 -1.50 -0.68 -16.28
N TYR A 67 -2.05 -0.10 -17.34
CA TYR A 67 -2.15 -0.78 -18.63
C TYR A 67 -0.79 -0.75 -19.35
N CYS A 68 -0.29 -1.93 -19.73
CA CYS A 68 1.02 -2.11 -20.36
C CYS A 68 0.94 -2.44 -21.87
N GLY A 69 -0.21 -2.19 -22.51
CA GLY A 69 -0.46 -2.57 -23.90
C GLY A 69 -1.24 -3.88 -24.05
N ASP A 70 -1.68 -4.14 -25.27
CA ASP A 70 -2.42 -5.35 -25.60
C ASP A 70 -1.48 -6.54 -25.68
N SER A 71 -1.85 -7.64 -25.03
CA SER A 71 -1.16 -8.92 -25.14
C SER A 71 -2.19 -10.01 -25.39
N SER A 72 -1.81 -11.06 -26.13
CA SER A 72 -2.69 -12.21 -26.38
C SER A 72 -3.13 -12.93 -25.10
N ALA A 73 -2.47 -12.68 -23.97
CA ALA A 73 -2.72 -13.31 -22.68
C ALA A 73 -3.60 -12.47 -21.73
N SER A 74 -3.96 -11.23 -22.09
CA SER A 74 -4.71 -10.32 -21.20
C SER A 74 -5.87 -9.65 -21.93
N HIS A 75 -7.06 -9.73 -21.33
CA HIS A 75 -8.25 -9.01 -21.78
C HIS A 75 -8.41 -7.63 -21.11
N LEU A 76 -7.39 -7.18 -20.37
CA LEU A 76 -7.43 -5.88 -19.70
C LEU A 76 -7.33 -4.75 -20.73
N THR A 77 -8.21 -3.79 -20.60
CA THR A 77 -8.24 -2.58 -21.43
C THR A 77 -7.98 -1.34 -20.57
N MET A 78 -7.79 -0.19 -21.20
CA MET A 78 -7.72 1.10 -20.50
C MET A 78 -8.96 1.38 -19.64
N ALA A 79 -10.13 0.83 -19.97
CA ALA A 79 -11.34 0.99 -19.16
C ALA A 79 -11.27 0.28 -17.80
N ASN A 80 -10.32 -0.64 -17.63
CA ASN A 80 -10.09 -1.37 -16.38
C ASN A 80 -9.08 -0.66 -15.46
N VAL A 81 -8.39 0.37 -15.96
CA VAL A 81 -7.51 1.21 -15.15
C VAL A 81 -8.37 2.17 -14.33
N PRO A 82 -8.38 2.07 -12.99
CA PRO A 82 -9.13 2.99 -12.16
C PRO A 82 -8.47 4.37 -12.16
N TRP A 83 -9.27 5.42 -12.08
CA TRP A 83 -8.78 6.76 -11.75
C TRP A 83 -8.30 6.80 -10.30
N HIS A 84 -7.47 7.79 -9.98
CA HIS A 84 -6.95 7.91 -8.63
C HIS A 84 -8.03 8.15 -7.57
N GLU A 85 -9.02 8.97 -7.89
CA GLU A 85 -10.20 9.18 -7.03
C GLU A 85 -11.01 7.90 -6.79
N GLU A 86 -11.06 6.99 -7.77
CA GLU A 86 -11.71 5.69 -7.61
C GLU A 86 -10.91 4.79 -6.65
N VAL A 87 -9.58 4.85 -6.70
CA VAL A 87 -8.71 4.15 -5.73
C VAL A 87 -8.88 4.73 -4.32
N VAL A 88 -8.91 6.06 -4.18
CA VAL A 88 -9.17 6.74 -2.90
C VAL A 88 -10.52 6.32 -2.32
N THR A 89 -11.57 6.32 -3.15
CA THR A 89 -12.92 5.92 -2.73
C THR A 89 -12.96 4.47 -2.26
N PHE A 90 -12.35 3.55 -3.02
CA PHE A 90 -12.24 2.15 -2.63
C PHE A 90 -11.51 1.99 -1.28
N VAL A 91 -10.41 2.72 -1.11
CA VAL A 91 -9.60 2.67 0.11
C VAL A 91 -10.35 3.23 1.30
N GLN A 92 -11.10 4.33 1.15
CA GLN A 92 -11.93 4.87 2.21
C GLN A 92 -12.98 3.84 2.66
N LEU A 93 -13.68 3.21 1.71
CA LEU A 93 -14.65 2.16 2.02
C LEU A 93 -14.02 0.98 2.76
N LEU A 94 -12.81 0.58 2.38
CA LEU A 94 -12.05 -0.47 3.07
C LEU A 94 -11.64 -0.03 4.47
N CYS A 95 -11.17 1.20 4.63
CA CYS A 95 -10.76 1.78 5.90
C CYS A 95 -11.92 1.86 6.89
N ASP A 96 -13.13 2.15 6.42
CA ASP A 96 -14.34 2.18 7.25
C ASP A 96 -14.66 0.83 7.92
N ARG A 97 -14.13 -0.29 7.38
CA ARG A 97 -14.23 -1.64 7.98
C ARG A 97 -13.04 -1.98 8.88
N LEU A 98 -12.00 -1.16 8.90
CA LEU A 98 -10.72 -1.46 9.52
C LEU A 98 -10.38 -0.40 10.58
N PRO A 99 -11.01 -0.43 11.78
CA PRO A 99 -10.88 0.63 12.78
C PRO A 99 -9.45 0.82 13.33
N GLN A 100 -8.55 -0.13 13.10
CA GLN A 100 -7.14 -0.06 13.50
C GLN A 100 -6.24 0.57 12.43
N TYR A 101 -6.79 0.89 11.26
CA TYR A 101 -6.07 1.43 10.12
C TYR A 101 -6.66 2.77 9.74
N ASP A 102 -5.83 3.63 9.16
CA ASP A 102 -6.24 4.91 8.63
C ASP A 102 -5.37 5.25 7.40
N LEU A 103 -5.83 6.18 6.56
CA LEU A 103 -5.14 6.55 5.34
C LEU A 103 -3.92 7.40 5.70
N ALA A 104 -2.73 6.92 5.36
CA ALA A 104 -1.48 7.57 5.72
C ALA A 104 -0.90 8.40 4.58
N CYS A 105 -0.80 7.81 3.39
CA CYS A 105 -0.09 8.41 2.26
C CYS A 105 -0.86 8.22 0.95
N GLU A 106 -0.63 9.13 0.01
CA GLU A 106 -0.98 8.93 -1.39
C GLU A 106 0.27 9.07 -2.27
N HIS A 107 0.21 8.49 -3.46
CA HIS A 107 1.13 8.81 -4.55
C HIS A 107 0.33 8.80 -5.85
N GLU A 108 -0.25 9.95 -6.19
CA GLU A 108 -1.19 10.13 -7.30
C GLU A 108 -0.60 9.65 -8.62
N HIS A 109 0.65 9.99 -8.91
CA HIS A 109 1.30 9.65 -10.18
C HIS A 109 1.44 8.13 -10.40
N SER A 110 1.54 7.36 -9.32
CA SER A 110 1.63 5.89 -9.36
C SER A 110 0.28 5.23 -9.11
N ASN A 111 -0.77 6.03 -8.90
CA ASN A 111 -2.10 5.61 -8.51
C ASN A 111 -2.10 4.68 -7.28
N CYS A 112 -1.35 5.06 -6.24
CA CYS A 112 -1.21 4.30 -5.01
C CYS A 112 -1.77 5.07 -3.81
N ILE A 113 -2.40 4.36 -2.88
CA ILE A 113 -2.74 4.83 -1.54
C ILE A 113 -2.20 3.83 -0.53
N LEU A 114 -1.68 4.32 0.59
CA LEU A 114 -1.19 3.53 1.70
C LEU A 114 -2.09 3.72 2.91
N LEU A 115 -2.73 2.65 3.38
CA LEU A 115 -3.27 2.61 4.74
C LEU A 115 -2.17 2.12 5.68
N ALA A 116 -2.10 2.69 6.87
CA ALA A 116 -1.20 2.27 7.92
C ALA A 116 -1.97 1.91 9.18
N HIS A 117 -1.46 0.93 9.92
CA HIS A 117 -1.98 0.64 11.25
C HIS A 117 -1.72 1.82 12.19
N ASN A 118 -2.68 2.16 13.05
CA ASN A 118 -2.64 3.28 14.00
C ASN A 118 -1.41 3.29 14.94
N LYS A 119 -0.71 2.16 15.12
CA LYS A 119 0.54 2.11 15.89
C LYS A 119 1.70 2.88 15.23
N PHE A 120 1.59 3.20 13.94
CA PHE A 120 2.51 4.10 13.22
C PHE A 120 2.07 5.56 13.28
N ARG A 121 1.03 5.90 14.05
CA ARG A 121 0.61 7.28 14.29
C ARG A 121 1.03 7.71 15.69
N VAL A 122 2.07 8.53 15.78
CA VAL A 122 2.65 9.00 17.04
C VAL A 122 2.50 10.52 17.09
N ASP A 123 1.96 11.04 18.20
CA ASP A 123 1.72 12.48 18.38
C ASP A 123 0.99 13.15 17.22
N GLY A 124 0.02 12.44 16.64
CA GLY A 124 -0.79 12.91 15.52
C GLY A 124 -0.11 12.83 14.15
N LYS A 125 1.17 12.45 14.07
CA LYS A 125 1.93 12.31 12.83
C LYS A 125 2.09 10.86 12.42
N TRP A 126 2.13 10.63 11.11
CA TRP A 126 2.43 9.32 10.55
C TRP A 126 3.94 9.04 10.58
N HIS A 127 4.31 7.80 10.87
CA HIS A 127 5.68 7.28 10.88
C HIS A 127 5.80 6.07 9.95
N THR A 128 5.43 6.26 8.68
CA THR A 128 5.42 5.16 7.70
C THR A 128 6.78 4.95 7.02
N TRP A 129 7.75 5.86 7.21
CA TRP A 129 9.07 5.79 6.58
C TRP A 129 10.00 4.86 7.37
N ILE A 130 11.13 4.53 6.77
CA ILE A 130 12.17 3.69 7.38
C ILE A 130 13.33 4.58 7.78
N ASP A 131 13.68 4.56 9.06
CA ASP A 131 15.00 5.00 9.50
C ASP A 131 16.01 3.90 9.14
N TYR A 132 16.68 4.06 8.00
CA TYR A 132 17.60 3.05 7.48
C TYR A 132 18.85 2.90 8.35
N GLU A 133 19.38 4.00 8.88
CA GLU A 133 20.54 3.95 9.78
C GLU A 133 20.19 3.12 11.02
N ARG A 134 19.06 3.43 11.66
CA ARG A 134 18.55 2.68 12.80
C ARG A 134 18.24 1.23 12.47
N PHE A 135 17.62 0.96 11.34
CA PHE A 135 17.34 -0.40 10.88
C PHE A 135 18.64 -1.22 10.73
N HIS A 136 19.68 -0.65 10.12
CA HIS A 136 20.96 -1.33 9.95
C HIS A 136 21.67 -1.60 11.28
N GLU A 137 21.59 -0.68 12.24
CA GLU A 137 22.09 -0.91 13.61
C GLU A 137 21.37 -2.09 14.28
N LEU A 138 20.03 -2.12 14.22
CA LEU A 138 19.20 -3.15 14.84
C LEU A 138 19.49 -4.53 14.23
N VAL A 139 19.59 -4.60 12.90
CA VAL A 139 19.96 -5.83 12.18
C VAL A 139 21.35 -6.32 12.60
N THR A 140 22.31 -5.40 12.75
CA THR A 140 23.68 -5.74 13.16
C THR A 140 23.70 -6.32 14.57
N ARG A 141 23.00 -5.71 15.53
CA ARG A 141 22.89 -6.21 16.90
C ARG A 141 22.16 -7.55 17.00
N HIS A 142 21.05 -7.71 16.26
CA HIS A 142 20.32 -8.97 16.18
C HIS A 142 21.23 -10.11 15.69
N LYS A 143 22.05 -9.85 14.66
CA LYS A 143 23.01 -10.84 14.15
C LYS A 143 24.13 -11.14 15.14
N ALA A 144 24.72 -10.10 15.75
CA ALA A 144 25.81 -10.23 16.72
C ALA A 144 25.42 -11.05 17.95
N THR A 145 24.15 -10.98 18.34
CA THR A 145 23.60 -11.72 19.49
C THR A 145 22.93 -13.04 19.10
N SER A 146 23.13 -13.53 17.87
CA SER A 146 22.48 -14.76 17.36
C SER A 146 20.95 -14.77 17.55
N GLY A 147 20.33 -13.61 17.46
CA GLY A 147 18.88 -13.42 17.55
C GLY A 147 18.32 -13.23 18.95
N VAL A 148 19.16 -13.08 19.98
CA VAL A 148 18.71 -12.78 21.35
C VAL A 148 18.17 -11.35 21.45
N GLU A 149 18.88 -10.35 20.92
CA GLU A 149 18.32 -9.00 20.77
C GLU A 149 17.34 -9.00 19.59
N THR A 150 16.07 -8.72 19.87
CA THR A 150 15.00 -8.65 18.85
C THR A 150 14.53 -7.22 18.68
N PHE A 151 13.90 -6.95 17.55
CA PHE A 151 13.33 -5.65 17.22
C PHE A 151 12.11 -5.83 16.32
N THR A 152 11.29 -4.80 16.26
CA THR A 152 10.01 -4.74 15.57
C THR A 152 10.00 -3.61 14.54
N SER A 153 8.96 -3.55 13.71
CA SER A 153 8.76 -2.47 12.74
C SER A 153 8.63 -1.07 13.33
N LEU A 154 8.33 -0.97 14.63
CA LEU A 154 8.25 0.30 15.35
C LEU A 154 9.62 0.86 15.73
N ASP A 155 10.65 0.01 15.86
CA ASP A 155 11.97 0.42 16.35
C ASP A 155 12.81 1.20 15.33
N TYR A 156 12.37 1.22 14.07
CA TYR A 156 13.01 1.90 12.94
C TYR A 156 12.02 2.71 12.09
N MET A 157 10.91 3.14 12.70
CA MET A 157 9.94 3.99 12.02
C MET A 157 10.44 5.45 11.98
N ALA A 158 10.40 6.06 10.81
CA ALA A 158 10.70 7.48 10.62
C ALA A 158 9.42 8.24 10.26
N VAL A 159 9.39 9.52 10.62
CA VAL A 159 8.28 10.43 10.30
C VAL A 159 8.02 10.42 8.79
N THR A 160 6.75 10.27 8.41
CA THR A 160 6.29 10.40 7.03
C THR A 160 6.53 11.84 6.57
N PRO A 161 7.22 12.08 5.44
CA PRO A 161 7.40 13.41 4.90
C PRO A 161 6.06 14.09 4.61
N ASP A 162 5.98 15.39 4.86
CA ASP A 162 4.71 16.14 4.74
C ASP A 162 4.12 16.08 3.32
N TRP A 163 4.98 16.06 2.29
CA TRP A 163 4.59 15.92 0.87
C TRP A 163 4.03 14.54 0.51
N ALA A 164 4.22 13.54 1.38
CA ALA A 164 3.76 12.17 1.16
C ALA A 164 2.42 11.87 1.85
N VAL A 165 2.07 12.67 2.87
CA VAL A 165 0.82 12.49 3.61
C VAL A 165 -0.36 12.72 2.67
N LEU A 166 -1.43 11.92 2.87
CA LEU A 166 -2.68 12.09 2.13
C LEU A 166 -3.20 13.54 2.24
N GLY A 167 -3.58 14.15 1.11
CA GLY A 167 -4.09 15.51 1.06
C GLY A 167 -3.01 16.60 1.00
N SER A 168 -1.74 16.23 0.93
CA SER A 168 -0.63 17.15 0.64
C SER A 168 -0.77 17.78 -0.75
N ASN A 169 -0.18 18.98 -0.93
CA ASN A 169 -0.21 19.66 -2.23
C ASN A 169 0.55 18.88 -3.31
N GLU A 170 1.60 18.18 -2.90
CA GLU A 170 2.48 17.38 -3.74
C GLU A 170 1.86 16.04 -4.15
N ARG A 171 0.83 15.61 -3.41
CA ARG A 171 0.11 14.34 -3.61
C ARG A 171 1.04 13.13 -3.70
N GLY A 172 2.05 13.09 -2.84
CA GLY A 172 3.02 12.01 -2.79
C GLY A 172 4.22 12.14 -3.72
N PHE A 173 4.28 13.16 -4.56
CA PHE A 173 5.43 13.34 -5.44
C PHE A 173 6.55 14.08 -4.70
N ASP A 174 7.73 13.47 -4.62
CA ASP A 174 8.86 14.07 -3.93
C ASP A 174 9.23 15.44 -4.56
N PRO A 175 9.29 16.53 -3.79
CA PRO A 175 9.69 17.85 -4.29
C PRO A 175 11.08 17.91 -4.92
N SER A 176 11.97 16.97 -4.56
CA SER A 176 13.31 16.87 -5.14
C SER A 176 13.32 16.23 -6.53
N ASP A 177 12.26 15.52 -6.91
CA ASP A 177 12.12 14.90 -8.22
C ASP A 177 11.60 15.87 -9.28
N THR A 178 11.93 15.60 -10.54
CA THR A 178 11.44 16.40 -11.69
C THR A 178 10.25 15.72 -12.35
N ARG A 179 9.09 16.38 -12.37
CA ARG A 179 7.91 15.90 -13.11
C ARG A 179 8.12 16.04 -14.63
N TRP A 180 8.05 14.92 -15.34
CA TRP A 180 8.10 14.90 -16.80
C TRP A 180 6.70 14.90 -17.41
N TYR A 181 6.30 16.04 -17.97
CA TYR A 181 5.04 16.17 -18.69
C TYR A 181 5.21 15.83 -20.16
N ARG A 182 4.30 15.04 -20.73
CA ARG A 182 4.23 14.86 -22.19
C ARG A 182 3.92 16.22 -22.84
N LYS A 183 4.52 16.50 -24.00
CA LYS A 183 4.47 17.81 -24.70
C LYS A 183 3.06 18.41 -24.91
N ALA A 184 2.02 17.58 -24.96
CA ALA A 184 0.63 18.04 -25.07
C ALA A 184 0.06 18.63 -23.77
N THR A 185 0.49 18.13 -22.61
CA THR A 185 0.00 18.57 -21.28
C THR A 185 0.68 19.86 -20.83
N ALA A 186 1.93 20.10 -21.24
CA ALA A 186 2.66 21.34 -20.94
C ALA A 186 1.92 22.61 -21.41
N LYS A 187 1.16 22.53 -22.50
CA LYS A 187 0.37 23.67 -23.01
C LYS A 187 -0.82 24.06 -22.13
N LYS A 188 -1.39 23.15 -21.32
CA LYS A 188 -2.52 23.46 -20.43
C LYS A 188 -2.10 24.21 -19.16
N ASN A 189 -0.87 24.05 -18.71
CA ASN A 189 -0.36 24.69 -17.49
C ASN A 189 0.21 26.10 -17.72
N LEU A 190 0.27 26.56 -18.97
CA LEU A 190 0.78 27.89 -19.35
C LEU A 190 -0.34 28.94 -19.56
N SER A 191 -1.62 28.56 -19.45
CA SER A 191 -2.77 29.45 -19.69
C SER A 191 -3.69 29.63 -18.48
N GLY A 192 -3.17 29.44 -17.25
CA GLY A 192 -3.90 29.64 -16.00
C GLY A 192 -3.44 30.90 -15.26
N CYS A 193 -3.81 32.06 -15.79
CA CYS A 193 -4.00 33.33 -15.07
C CYS A 193 -5.35 33.89 -15.52
#